data_AF-A0A1I0QRC0-F1
#
_entry.id   AF-A0A1I0QRC0-F1
#
_cell.length_a   1.000
_cell.length_b   1.000
_cell.length_c   1.000
_cell.angle_alpha   90.00
_cell.angle_beta   90.00
_cell.angle_gamma   90.00
#
_symmetry.space_group_name_H-M   'P 1'
#
loop_
_entity.id
_entity.type
_entity.pdbx_description
1 polymer ?
#
loop_
_entity_poly.entity_id
_entity_poly.type
_entity_poly.pdbx_seq_one_letter_code
_entity_poly.pdbx_strand_id
1 'polypeptide(L)' 'MSYHTKMSDDSETIITIGDTLLDRYPDAFSADFEENKTKVEKLTHVESKRVRNRIAGYVTRRYTND' A
#
# COMPACT_ATOMS: atom_id res chain seq x y z
N MET A 1 5.99 1.69 27.40
CA MET A 1 5.64 0.77 26.30
C MET A 1 5.24 1.61 25.09
N SER A 2 6.20 2.23 24.42
CA SER A 2 5.90 3.01 23.21
C SER A 2 5.83 2.03 22.05
N TYR A 3 4.65 1.88 21.45
CA TYR A 3 4.47 1.18 20.18
C TYR A 3 5.10 1.99 19.05
N HIS A 4 6.43 2.13 19.08
CA HIS A 4 7.17 2.28 17.83
C HIS A 4 7.14 0.90 17.17
N THR A 5 5.99 0.56 16.59
CA THR A 5 5.95 -0.40 15.48
C THR A 5 6.86 0.21 14.43
N LYS A 6 8.12 -0.22 14.43
CA LYS A 6 8.93 -0.09 13.23
C LYS A 6 8.17 -0.91 12.20
N MET A 7 7.45 -0.23 11.31
CA MET A 7 6.96 -0.79 10.06
C MET A 7 8.20 -1.18 9.24
N SER A 8 8.90 -2.22 9.69
CA SER A 8 10.09 -2.78 9.09
C SER A 8 9.68 -4.10 8.48
N ASP A 9 9.12 -4.00 7.28
CA ASP A 9 9.03 -5.13 6.34
C ASP A 9 8.01 -6.25 6.64
N ASP A 10 7.14 -6.09 7.63
CA ASP A 10 6.09 -7.07 7.91
C ASP A 10 5.10 -7.18 6.75
N SER A 11 5.12 -8.34 6.09
CA SER A 11 4.27 -8.65 4.93
C SER A 11 2.77 -8.54 5.26
N GLU A 12 2.38 -8.82 6.49
CA GLU A 12 1.00 -8.71 6.98
C GLU A 12 0.47 -7.27 6.89
N THR A 13 1.31 -6.28 7.26
CA THR A 13 0.93 -4.86 7.19
C THR A 13 0.74 -4.42 5.73
N ILE A 14 1.59 -4.91 4.83
CA ILE A 14 1.52 -4.57 3.40
C ILE A 14 0.22 -5.08 2.77
N ILE A 15 -0.14 -6.34 3.05
CA ILE A 15 -1.37 -6.96 2.53
C ILE A 15 -2.59 -6.26 3.11
N THR A 16 -2.62 -6.08 4.44
CA THR A 16 -3.76 -5.45 5.14
C THR A 16 -4.01 -4.03 4.65
N ILE A 17 -2.96 -3.20 4.55
CA ILE A 17 -3.10 -1.82 4.04
C ILE A 17 -3.53 -1.84 2.57
N GLY A 18 -2.92 -2.70 1.74
CA GLY A 18 -3.26 -2.82 0.33
C GLY A 18 -4.73 -3.20 0.10
N ASP A 19 -5.22 -4.23 0.79
CA ASP A 19 -6.61 -4.66 0.72
C ASP A 19 -7.55 -3.57 1.25
N THR A 20 -7.21 -2.91 2.36
CA THR A 20 -8.00 -1.80 2.92
C THR A 20 -8.10 -0.61 1.97
N LEU A 21 -7.03 -0.32 1.24
CA LEU A 21 -6.99 0.76 0.26
C LEU A 21 -7.89 0.43 -0.94
N LEU A 22 -7.82 -0.80 -1.44
CA LEU A 22 -8.67 -1.26 -2.54
C LEU A 22 -10.16 -1.30 -2.13
N ASP A 23 -10.46 -1.73 -0.91
CA ASP A 23 -11.84 -1.77 -0.39
C ASP A 23 -12.43 -0.36 -0.20
N ARG A 24 -11.65 0.57 0.35
CA ARG A 24 -12.11 1.95 0.56
C ARG A 24 -12.10 2.81 -0.70
N TYR A 25 -11.20 2.53 -1.63
CA TYR A 25 -10.98 3.36 -2.81
C TYR A 25 -10.77 2.50 -4.07
N PRO A 26 -11.76 1.70 -4.49
CA PRO A 26 -11.61 0.77 -5.61
C PRO A 26 -11.28 1.49 -6.93
N ASP A 27 -11.97 2.61 -7.20
CA ASP A 27 -11.75 3.42 -8.40
C ASP A 27 -10.51 4.32 -8.33
N ALA A 28 -9.88 4.40 -7.15
CA ALA A 28 -8.68 5.18 -7.01
C ALA A 28 -7.45 4.43 -7.48
N PHE A 29 -7.44 3.12 -7.69
CA PHE A 29 -6.22 2.44 -8.15
C PHE A 29 -6.30 2.06 -9.63
N SER A 30 -5.14 1.84 -10.24
CA SER A 30 -5.03 1.47 -11.66
C SER A 30 -3.95 0.40 -11.86
N ALA A 31 -3.75 -0.02 -13.11
CA ALA A 31 -2.62 -0.90 -13.47
C ALA A 31 -1.26 -0.16 -13.47
N ASP A 32 -1.23 1.17 -13.26
CA ASP A 32 -0.01 1.95 -13.24
C ASP A 32 0.62 1.99 -11.84
N PHE A 33 1.88 1.55 -11.74
CA PHE A 33 2.60 1.48 -10.48
C PHE A 33 2.94 2.85 -9.90
N GLU A 34 3.34 3.82 -10.72
CA GLU A 34 3.77 5.15 -10.24
C GLU A 34 2.57 5.97 -9.74
N GLU A 35 1.43 5.85 -10.42
CA GLU A 35 0.15 6.40 -9.98
C GLU A 35 -0.25 5.79 -8.64
N ASN A 36 -0.25 4.45 -8.53
CA ASN A 36 -0.59 3.77 -7.28
C ASN A 36 0.34 4.14 -6.13
N LYS A 37 1.64 4.28 -6.38
CA LYS A 37 2.63 4.71 -5.38
C LYS A 37 2.33 6.10 -4.85
N THR A 38 2.00 7.04 -5.73
CA THR A 38 1.61 8.42 -5.35
C THR A 38 0.32 8.41 -4.53
N LYS A 39 -0.64 7.55 -4.88
CA LYS A 39 -1.89 7.43 -4.14
C LYS A 39 -1.69 6.78 -2.77
N VAL A 40 -0.89 5.71 -2.67
CA VAL A 40 -0.50 5.11 -1.40
C VAL A 40 0.18 6.14 -0.49
N GLU A 41 1.06 6.98 -1.02
CA GLU A 41 1.68 8.06 -0.24
C GLU A 41 0.68 9.09 0.29
N LYS A 42 -0.33 9.45 -0.50
CA LYS A 42 -1.36 10.41 -0.09
C LYS A 42 -2.38 9.81 0.87
N LEU A 43 -2.69 8.52 0.70
CA LEU A 43 -3.74 7.81 1.44
C LEU A 43 -3.21 7.12 2.71
N THR A 44 -1.89 7.01 2.87
CA THR A 44 -1.27 6.35 4.02
C THR A 44 -0.12 7.18 4.60
N HIS A 45 0.04 7.17 5.91
CA HIS A 45 1.16 7.82 6.60
C HIS A 45 2.41 6.92 6.66
N VAL A 46 2.73 6.23 5.56
CA VAL A 46 3.89 5.34 5.50
C VAL A 46 5.17 6.15 5.26
N GLU A 47 5.99 6.27 6.31
CA GLU A 47 7.28 6.96 6.26
C GLU A 47 8.34 6.15 5.49
N SER A 48 8.24 4.82 5.51
CA SER A 48 9.22 3.95 4.87
C SER A 48 8.99 3.80 3.37
N LYS A 49 9.89 4.35 2.56
CA LYS A 49 9.89 4.20 1.09
C LYS A 49 9.79 2.74 0.63
N ARG A 50 10.46 1.81 1.33
CA ARG A 50 10.42 0.37 0.98
C ARG A 50 9.02 -0.21 1.17
N VAL A 51 8.38 0.08 2.30
CA VAL A 51 7.03 -0.41 2.61
C VAL A 51 6.02 0.16 1.63
N ARG A 52 6.11 1.47 1.33
CA ARG A 52 5.27 2.14 0.33
C ARG A 52 5.37 1.47 -1.04
N ASN A 53 6.59 1.18 -1.51
CA ASN A 53 6.81 0.51 -2.78
C ASN A 53 6.21 -0.91 -2.78
N ARG A 54 6.31 -1.65 -1.66
CA ARG A 54 5.72 -2.99 -1.53
C ARG A 54 4.18 -2.94 -1.55
N ILE A 55 3.57 -1.96 -0.87
CA ILE A 55 2.11 -1.74 -0.89
C ILE A 55 1.66 -1.41 -2.32
N ALA A 56 2.30 -0.42 -2.97
CA ALA A 56 1.96 -0.06 -4.34
C ALA A 56 2.07 -1.26 -5.30
N GLY A 57 3.11 -2.07 -5.15
CA GLY A 57 3.29 -3.29 -5.95
C GLY A 57 2.21 -4.34 -5.70
N TYR A 58 1.81 -4.55 -4.44
CA TYR A 58 0.71 -5.45 -4.09
C TYR A 58 -0.62 -4.97 -4.69
N VAL A 59 -0.92 -3.68 -4.57
CA VAL A 59 -2.14 -3.07 -5.12
C VAL A 59 -2.18 -3.19 -6.64
N THR A 60 -1.11 -2.85 -7.35
CA THR A 60 -1.02 -3.03 -8.82
C THR A 60 -1.20 -4.49 -9.22
N ARG A 61 -0.59 -5.42 -8.47
CA ARG A 61 -0.72 -6.87 -8.73
C ARG A 61 -2.17 -7.32 -8.57
N ARG A 62 -2.87 -6.89 -7.51
CA ARG A 62 -4.28 -7.23 -7.28
C ARG A 62 -5.17 -6.66 -8.37
N TYR A 63 -5.02 -5.37 -8.69
CA TYR A 63 -5.82 -4.71 -9.72
C TYR A 63 -5.71 -5.33 -11.12
N THR A 64 -4.56 -5.96 -11.46
CA THR A 64 -4.37 -6.62 -12.77
C THR A 64 -4.91 -8.06 -12.80
N ASN A 65 -5.13 -8.69 -11.64
CA ASN A 65 -5.61 -10.07 -11.53
C ASN A 65 -7.12 -10.18 -11.25
N ASP A 66 -7.78 -9.05 -10.95
CA ASP A 66 -9.24 -8.88 -10.94
C ASP A 66 -9.72 -8.36 -12.30
#